data_AF-A0A7Z9ZZ50-F1
#
_entry.id   AF-A0A7Z9ZZ50-F1
#
_cell.length_a   1.000
_cell.length_b   1.000
_cell.length_c   1.000
_cell.angle_alpha   90.00
_cell.angle_beta   90.00
_cell.angle_gamma   90.00
#
_symmetry.space_group_name_H-M   'P 1'
#
loop_
_entity.id
_entity.type
_entity.pdbx_description
1 polymer ?
#
loop_
_entity_poly.entity_id
_entity_poly.type
_entity_poly.pdbx_seq_one_letter_code
_entity_poly.pdbx_strand_id
1 'polypeptide(L)'
;MRKGQPVADSHTLEVLDYPTILRMLSERASTPLGREEALSIEPLTDLEDIERLLDETSEAREFLAGRGHPPFTGVEDIRPVLERASLEGTLEPEELLSVASTVEAAEEVKRALLKASREFPLLAEHAKRMP
;
A
#
# COMPACT_ATOMS: atom_id res chain seq x y z
N MET A 1 11.34 -25.23 6.25
CA MET A 1 10.18 -25.09 5.34
C MET A 1 10.70 -24.50 4.03
N ARG A 2 10.12 -24.86 2.87
CA ARG A 2 10.59 -24.35 1.58
C ARG A 2 10.04 -22.95 1.33
N LYS A 3 10.89 -22.03 0.85
CA LYS A 3 10.49 -20.68 0.42
C LYS A 3 9.32 -20.78 -0.58
N GLY A 4 8.20 -20.13 -0.30
CA GLY A 4 7.04 -20.07 -1.18
C GLY A 4 6.00 -21.20 -1.08
N GLN A 5 6.02 -22.05 -0.05
CA GLN A 5 4.83 -22.88 0.24
C GLN A 5 3.81 -22.07 1.05
N PRO A 6 2.51 -22.14 0.72
CA PRO A 6 1.46 -21.47 1.49
C PRO A 6 1.38 -22.07 2.90
N VAL A 7 1.22 -21.22 3.93
CA VAL A 7 1.07 -21.61 5.35
C VAL A 7 -0.14 -22.55 5.53
N ALA A 8 -1.18 -22.31 4.74
CA ALA A 8 -2.48 -22.97 4.82
C ALA A 8 -3.12 -23.00 3.43
N ASP A 9 -3.89 -24.05 3.12
CA ASP A 9 -4.69 -24.10 1.90
C ASP A 9 -5.94 -23.19 1.99
N SER A 10 -6.59 -22.94 0.85
CA SER A 10 -7.78 -22.08 0.77
C SER A 10 -8.89 -22.49 1.74
N HIS A 11 -9.10 -23.80 1.91
CA HIS A 11 -10.15 -24.31 2.80
C HIS A 11 -9.84 -23.98 4.26
N THR A 12 -8.57 -24.10 4.66
CA THR A 12 -8.13 -23.74 6.01
C THR A 12 -8.31 -22.24 6.27
N LEU A 13 -8.00 -21.37 5.30
CA LEU A 13 -8.19 -19.92 5.44
C LEU A 13 -9.67 -19.52 5.51
N GLU A 14 -10.54 -20.20 4.77
CA GLU A 14 -12.00 -20.03 4.87
C GLU A 14 -12.52 -20.44 6.25
N VAL A 15 -12.09 -21.60 6.76
CA VAL A 15 -12.52 -22.11 8.07
C VAL A 15 -12.07 -21.19 9.21
N LEU A 16 -10.90 -20.55 9.07
CA LEU A 16 -10.38 -19.56 10.01
C LEU A 16 -10.99 -18.16 9.84
N ASP A 17 -11.92 -18.00 8.89
CA ASP A 17 -12.55 -16.72 8.55
C ASP A 17 -11.55 -15.60 8.21
N TYR A 18 -10.41 -15.99 7.62
CA TYR A 18 -9.38 -15.05 7.18
C TYR A 18 -9.89 -13.99 6.19
N PRO A 19 -10.79 -14.31 5.23
CA PRO A 19 -11.36 -13.30 4.34
C PRO A 19 -12.09 -12.17 5.07
N THR A 20 -12.71 -12.45 6.22
CA THR A 20 -13.35 -11.40 7.04
C THR A 20 -12.32 -10.45 7.62
N ILE A 21 -11.16 -10.95 8.05
CA ILE A 21 -10.05 -10.13 8.55
C ILE A 21 -9.54 -9.21 7.43
N LEU A 22 -9.33 -9.74 6.22
CA LEU A 22 -8.88 -8.95 5.07
C LEU A 22 -9.90 -7.87 4.69
N ARG A 23 -11.21 -8.18 4.72
CA ARG A 23 -12.26 -7.19 4.51
C ARG A 23 -12.24 -6.09 5.57
N MET A 24 -12.09 -6.44 6.85
CA MET A 24 -11.98 -5.46 7.92
C MET A 24 -10.73 -4.57 7.76
N LEU A 25 -9.62 -5.12 7.27
CA LEU A 25 -8.41 -4.37 6.98
C LEU A 25 -8.59 -3.42 5.80
N SER A 26 -9.20 -3.89 4.70
CA SER A 26 -9.42 -3.07 3.51
C SER A 26 -10.33 -1.88 3.80
N GLU A 27 -11.32 -2.03 4.67
CA GLU A 27 -12.17 -0.92 5.15
C GLU A 27 -11.37 0.18 5.88
N ARG A 28 -10.14 -0.09 6.33
CA ARG A 28 -9.23 0.90 6.95
C ARG A 28 -8.23 1.52 5.97
N ALA A 29 -8.14 1.03 4.74
CA ALA A 29 -7.25 1.60 3.74
C ALA A 29 -7.81 2.92 3.18
N SER A 30 -6.92 3.90 3.06
CA SER A 30 -7.27 5.27 2.62
C SER A 30 -7.37 5.42 1.10
N THR A 31 -6.85 4.47 0.32
CA THR A 31 -6.79 4.53 -1.15
C THR A 31 -7.44 3.30 -1.78
N PRO A 32 -7.99 3.40 -3.01
CA PRO A 32 -8.55 2.24 -3.72
C PRO A 32 -7.54 1.11 -3.89
N LEU A 33 -6.31 1.44 -4.31
CA LEU A 33 -5.22 0.48 -4.47
C LEU A 33 -4.83 -0.17 -3.13
N GLY A 34 -4.79 0.60 -2.03
CA GLY A 34 -4.53 0.04 -0.71
C GLY A 34 -5.62 -0.93 -0.23
N ARG A 35 -6.88 -0.75 -0.68
CA ARG A 35 -7.97 -1.69 -0.41
C ARG A 35 -7.78 -3.01 -1.17
N GLU A 36 -7.39 -2.91 -2.44
CA GLU A 36 -7.07 -4.07 -3.27
C GLU A 36 -5.91 -4.86 -2.67
N GLU A 37 -4.80 -4.19 -2.31
CA GLU A 37 -3.64 -4.80 -1.67
C GLU A 37 -4.00 -5.49 -0.34
N ALA A 38 -4.81 -4.82 0.50
CA ALA A 38 -5.27 -5.41 1.75
C ALA A 38 -6.11 -6.69 1.55
N LEU A 39 -6.87 -6.78 0.46
CA LEU A 39 -7.67 -7.96 0.12
C LEU A 39 -6.85 -9.10 -0.49
N SER A 40 -5.67 -8.81 -1.04
CA SER A 40 -4.78 -9.80 -1.65
C SER A 40 -3.67 -10.31 -0.74
N ILE A 41 -3.64 -9.90 0.54
CA ILE A 41 -2.62 -10.38 1.49
C ILE A 41 -2.77 -11.89 1.69
N GLU A 42 -1.66 -12.61 1.51
CA GLU A 42 -1.56 -14.03 1.82
C GLU A 42 -0.55 -14.26 2.97
N PRO A 43 -0.80 -15.25 3.85
CA PRO A 43 0.15 -15.60 4.91
C PRO A 43 1.50 -16.08 4.36
N LEU A 44 2.59 -15.52 4.89
CA LEU A 44 3.95 -15.89 4.52
C LEU A 44 4.50 -17.04 5.40
N THR A 45 5.44 -17.81 4.84
CA THR A 45 6.16 -18.88 5.55
C THR A 45 7.65 -18.59 5.77
N ASP A 46 8.20 -17.59 5.10
CA ASP A 46 9.61 -17.22 5.23
C ASP A 46 9.80 -16.28 6.41
N LEU A 47 10.69 -16.65 7.34
CA LEU A 47 10.88 -15.92 8.58
C LEU A 47 11.42 -14.50 8.33
N GLU A 48 12.35 -14.35 7.40
CA GLU A 48 12.99 -13.06 7.11
C GLU A 48 11.96 -12.08 6.51
N ASP A 49 11.11 -12.58 5.60
CA ASP A 49 10.03 -11.79 5.01
C ASP A 49 8.97 -11.40 6.08
N ILE A 50 8.63 -12.32 7.00
CA ILE A 50 7.69 -12.06 8.10
C ILE A 50 8.24 -11.01 9.07
N GLU A 51 9.48 -11.18 9.54
CA GLU A 51 10.11 -10.24 10.48
C GLU A 51 10.18 -8.84 9.88
N ARG A 52 10.58 -8.73 8.60
CA ARG A 52 10.64 -7.44 7.89
C ARG A 52 9.27 -6.76 7.79
N LEU A 53 8.20 -7.48 7.46
CA LEU A 53 6.85 -6.90 7.38
C LEU A 53 6.30 -6.50 8.76
N LEU A 54 6.63 -7.24 9.81
CA LEU A 54 6.25 -6.89 11.19
C LEU A 54 7.01 -5.65 11.67
N ASP A 55 8.28 -5.52 11.33
CA ASP A 55 9.08 -4.32 11.61
C ASP A 55 8.52 -3.11 10.85
N GLU A 56 8.20 -3.25 9.56
CA GLU A 56 7.56 -2.19 8.76
C GLU A 56 6.21 -1.78 9.36
N THR A 57 5.38 -2.74 9.77
CA THR A 57 4.09 -2.47 10.43
C THR A 57 4.28 -1.74 11.75
N SER A 58 5.35 -2.08 12.49
CA SER A 58 5.69 -1.42 13.75
C SER A 58 6.13 0.03 13.52
N GLU A 59 6.98 0.28 12.52
CA GLU A 59 7.34 1.63 12.08
C GLU A 59 6.11 2.44 11.65
N ALA A 60 5.21 1.86 10.84
CA ALA A 60 3.99 2.52 10.38
C ALA A 60 3.10 2.93 11.55
N ARG A 61 2.90 2.05 12.52
CA ARG A 61 2.12 2.33 13.73
C ARG A 61 2.71 3.49 14.54
N GLU A 62 4.03 3.50 14.72
CA GLU A 62 4.73 4.55 15.47
C GLU A 62 4.74 5.88 14.72
N PHE A 63 4.94 5.84 13.40
CA PHE A 63 4.82 7.01 12.53
C PHE A 63 3.42 7.62 12.68
N LEU A 64 2.36 6.82 12.57
CA LEU A 64 0.97 7.30 12.70
C LEU A 64 0.72 7.94 14.06
N ALA A 65 1.24 7.35 15.14
CA ALA A 65 1.08 7.87 16.50
C ALA A 65 1.84 9.18 16.73
N GLY A 66 3.05 9.31 16.19
CA GLY A 66 3.93 10.46 16.45
C GLY A 66 3.86 11.59 15.41
N ARG A 67 3.55 11.26 14.16
CA ARG A 67 3.59 12.17 13.00
C ARG A 67 2.21 12.38 12.36
N GLY A 68 1.23 11.55 12.71
CA GLY A 68 -0.11 11.57 12.11
C GLY A 68 -0.18 10.79 10.81
N HIS A 69 -1.31 10.92 10.11
CA HIS A 69 -1.56 10.19 8.88
C HIS A 69 -0.86 10.88 7.70
N PRO A 70 -0.11 10.14 6.86
CA PRO A 70 0.35 10.68 5.59
C PRO A 70 -0.83 11.14 4.72
N PRO A 71 -0.67 12.19 3.92
CA PRO A 71 -1.74 12.74 3.10
C PRO A 71 -2.01 11.83 1.89
N PHE A 72 -2.88 10.83 2.09
CA PHE A 72 -3.38 9.96 1.02
C PHE A 72 -4.65 10.52 0.34
N THR A 73 -5.07 11.73 0.70
CA THR A 73 -6.23 12.39 0.11
C THR A 73 -5.98 12.67 -1.37
N GLY A 74 -6.97 12.40 -2.23
CA GLY A 74 -6.86 12.66 -3.66
C GLY A 74 -6.13 11.57 -4.46
N VAL A 75 -5.73 10.47 -3.82
CA VAL A 75 -5.21 9.28 -4.52
C VAL A 75 -6.37 8.51 -5.14
N GLU A 76 -6.34 8.41 -6.47
CA GLU A 76 -7.34 7.70 -7.27
C GLU A 76 -6.70 6.51 -8.02
N ASP A 77 -7.52 5.57 -8.50
CA ASP A 77 -7.03 4.52 -9.39
C ASP A 77 -6.90 5.08 -10.81
N ILE A 78 -5.71 5.58 -11.13
CA ILE A 78 -5.39 6.14 -12.44
C ILE A 78 -4.86 5.09 -13.43
N ARG A 79 -4.80 3.79 -13.08
CA ARG A 79 -4.32 2.73 -14.00
C ARG A 79 -5.05 2.74 -15.35
N PRO A 80 -6.40 2.85 -15.41
CA PRO A 80 -7.11 2.89 -16.69
C PRO A 80 -6.77 4.11 -17.54
N VAL A 81 -6.56 5.26 -16.88
CA VAL A 81 -6.17 6.52 -17.52
C VAL A 81 -4.77 6.39 -18.13
N LEU A 82 -3.82 5.85 -17.36
CA LEU A 82 -2.44 5.65 -17.80
C LEU A 82 -2.35 4.60 -18.91
N GLU A 83 -3.11 3.50 -18.82
CA GLU A 83 -3.18 2.48 -19.86
C GLU A 83 -3.67 3.09 -21.19
N ARG A 84 -4.75 3.87 -21.16
CA ARG A 84 -5.26 4.55 -22.36
C ARG A 84 -4.26 5.57 -22.92
N ALA A 85 -3.62 6.36 -22.07
CA ALA A 85 -2.59 7.31 -22.49
C ALA A 85 -1.39 6.60 -23.14
N SER A 86 -1.00 5.42 -22.65
CA SER A 86 0.08 4.62 -23.23
C SER A 86 -0.22 4.11 -24.64
N LEU A 87 -1.52 4.00 -24.99
CA LEU A 87 -2.02 3.60 -26.30
C LEU A 87 -2.37 4.80 -27.19
N GLU A 88 -1.68 5.92 -27.00
CA GLU A 88 -1.86 7.20 -27.72
C GLU A 88 -3.27 7.82 -27.56
N GLY A 89 -4.03 7.37 -26.56
CA GLY A 89 -5.34 7.92 -26.25
C GLY A 89 -5.25 9.33 -25.64
N THR A 90 -6.22 10.18 -25.99
CA THR A 90 -6.35 11.50 -25.37
C THR A 90 -6.95 11.37 -23.97
N LEU A 91 -6.48 12.24 -23.06
CA LEU A 91 -7.01 12.35 -21.71
C LEU A 91 -7.95 13.55 -21.61
N GLU A 92 -9.09 13.35 -20.97
CA GLU A 92 -10.01 14.43 -20.66
C GLU A 92 -9.48 15.28 -19.49
N PRO A 93 -9.90 16.56 -19.37
CA PRO A 93 -9.43 17.43 -18.30
C PRO A 93 -9.60 16.87 -16.89
N GLU A 94 -10.70 16.16 -16.61
CA GLU A 94 -10.94 15.52 -15.31
C GLU A 94 -9.92 14.42 -15.01
N GLU A 95 -9.52 13.66 -16.02
CA GLU A 95 -8.56 12.57 -15.88
C GLU A 95 -7.15 13.10 -15.64
N LEU A 96 -6.81 14.24 -16.26
CA LEU A 96 -5.57 14.95 -15.96
C LEU A 96 -5.54 15.48 -14.52
N LEU A 97 -6.69 15.93 -13.99
CA LEU A 97 -6.79 16.35 -12.59
C LEU A 97 -6.61 15.17 -11.64
N SER A 98 -7.21 14.01 -11.90
CA SER A 98 -7.00 12.78 -11.11
C SER A 98 -5.55 12.31 -11.11
N VAL A 99 -4.85 12.42 -12.25
CA VAL A 99 -3.41 12.14 -12.33
C VAL A 99 -2.62 13.14 -11.50
N ALA A 100 -2.90 14.44 -11.65
CA ALA A 100 -2.23 15.49 -10.89
C ALA A 100 -2.41 15.31 -9.37
N SER A 101 -3.63 15.09 -8.90
CA SER A 101 -3.91 14.88 -7.47
C SER A 101 -3.18 13.66 -6.90
N THR A 102 -3.13 12.57 -7.67
CA THR A 102 -2.43 11.34 -7.26
C THR A 102 -0.91 11.56 -7.17
N VAL A 103 -0.32 12.30 -8.11
CA VAL A 103 1.11 12.65 -8.08
C VAL A 103 1.43 13.59 -6.92
N GLU A 104 0.61 14.62 -6.69
CA GLU A 104 0.78 15.55 -5.56
C GLU A 104 0.74 14.80 -4.22
N ALA A 105 -0.24 13.92 -4.02
CA ALA A 105 -0.31 13.08 -2.83
C ALA A 105 0.94 12.19 -2.66
N ALA A 106 1.43 11.60 -3.75
CA ALA A 106 2.65 10.79 -3.73
C ALA A 106 3.88 11.63 -3.30
N GLU A 107 4.03 12.85 -3.81
CA GLU A 107 5.12 13.76 -3.41
C GLU A 107 5.03 14.16 -1.94
N GLU A 108 3.84 14.44 -1.44
CA GLU A 108 3.63 14.81 -0.04
C GLU A 108 3.92 13.63 0.90
N VAL A 109 3.44 12.42 0.58
CA VAL A 109 3.75 11.19 1.32
C VAL A 109 5.25 10.93 1.30
N LYS A 110 5.89 10.99 0.13
CA LYS A 110 7.34 10.83 -0.02
C LYS A 110 8.10 11.79 0.88
N ARG A 111 7.72 13.07 0.88
CA ARG A 111 8.34 14.11 1.73
C ARG A 111 8.16 13.80 3.21
N ALA A 112 6.96 13.40 3.64
CA ALA A 112 6.67 13.09 5.04
C ALA A 112 7.51 11.92 5.55
N LEU A 113 7.60 10.83 4.77
CA LEU A 113 8.37 9.64 5.12
C LEU A 113 9.88 9.91 5.10
N LEU A 114 10.41 10.62 4.09
CA LEU A 114 11.84 10.95 4.02
C LEU A 114 12.29 11.85 5.17
N LYS A 115 11.44 12.78 5.63
CA LYS A 115 11.74 13.64 6.78
C LYS A 115 11.96 12.83 8.07
N ALA A 116 11.34 11.67 8.18
CA ALA A 116 11.45 10.78 9.32
C ALA A 116 12.33 9.56 9.06
N SER A 117 13.11 9.55 7.96
CA SER A 117 13.91 8.40 7.50
C SER A 117 14.93 7.84 8.49
N ARG A 118 15.39 8.65 9.46
CA ARG A 118 16.29 8.18 10.51
C ARG A 118 15.57 7.36 11.58
N GLU A 119 14.29 7.67 11.82
CA GLU A 119 13.43 7.00 12.80
C GLU A 119 12.71 5.81 12.17
N PHE A 120 12.30 5.93 10.91
CA PHE A 120 11.53 4.93 10.17
C PHE A 120 12.21 4.59 8.83
N PRO A 121 13.34 3.85 8.86
CA PRO A 121 14.10 3.51 7.67
C PRO A 121 13.33 2.65 6.67
N LEU A 122 12.51 1.69 7.10
CA LEU A 122 11.74 0.82 6.21
C LEU A 122 10.69 1.63 5.45
N LEU A 123 9.94 2.51 6.14
CA LEU A 123 9.01 3.40 5.45
C LEU A 123 9.71 4.33 4.45
N ALA A 124 10.93 4.77 4.76
CA ALA A 124 11.71 5.59 3.84
C ALA A 124 12.17 4.81 2.59
N GLU A 125 12.26 3.48 2.62
CA GLU A 125 12.50 2.67 1.42
C GLU A 125 11.33 2.76 0.44
N HIS A 126 10.09 2.81 0.93
CA HIS A 126 8.90 3.01 0.08
C HIS A 126 8.93 4.39 -0.56
N ALA A 127 9.26 5.43 0.22
CA ALA A 127 9.36 6.80 -0.27
C ALA A 127 10.40 6.97 -1.39
N LYS A 128 11.51 6.23 -1.35
CA LYS A 128 12.55 6.27 -2.40
C LYS A 128 12.09 5.70 -3.74
N ARG A 129 11.06 4.84 -3.74
CA ARG A 129 10.48 4.23 -4.96
C ARG A 129 9.35 5.06 -5.58
N MET A 130 8.83 6.04 -4.84
CA MET A 130 7.82 6.96 -5.34
C MET A 130 8.44 7.94 -6.35
N PRO A 131 7.66 8.44 -7.34
CA PRO A 131 8.13 9.42 -8.32
C PRO A 131 8.72 10.66 -7.66
#